data_AF-A0AAN8T657-F1
#
_entry.id   AF-A0AAN8T657-F1
#
_cell.length_a   1.000
_cell.length_b   1.000
_cell.length_c   1.000
_cell.angle_alpha   90.00
_cell.angle_beta   90.00
_cell.angle_gamma   90.00
#
_symmetry.space_group_name_H-M   'P 1'
#
loop_
_entity.id
_entity.type
_entity.pdbx_description
1 polymer ?
#
loop_
_entity_poly.entity_id
_entity_poly.type
_entity_poly.pdbx_seq_one_letter_code
_entity_poly.pdbx_strand_id
1 'polypeptide(L)'
;MKVANLIINGSLNLDNCSFPIPTNLADPIYQISLDTHSGLDFPIWTLNSNGLFTTTSLRKMLQPTDPNNYTFQWIWDLKTLNKIKYFLWQCFHNRNPSELYLQTLNISNDNIYPICNINPESLSHILIHCPIAKQFWESYQIIFDTDFNTYDNCLLVIKNKNKNLIMQNPLIQWKIFFPFAIWYV
;
A
#
# COMPACT_ATOMS: atom_id res chain seq x y z
N MET A 1 28.74 31.71 8.82
CA MET A 1 28.04 33.00 8.78
C MET A 1 26.57 32.74 9.03
N LYS A 2 25.98 33.31 10.09
CA LYS A 2 24.54 33.15 10.38
C LYS A 2 23.75 34.21 9.61
N VAL A 3 22.56 33.90 9.11
CA VAL A 3 21.68 34.87 8.40
C VAL A 3 21.36 36.08 9.27
N ALA A 4 21.25 35.89 10.59
CA ALA A 4 21.09 36.98 11.56
C ALA A 4 22.22 38.03 11.50
N ASN A 5 23.44 37.64 11.10
CA ASN A 5 24.58 38.56 10.98
C ASN A 5 24.48 39.47 9.74
N LEU A 6 23.55 39.16 8.83
CA LEU A 6 23.24 39.98 7.66
C LEU A 6 22.16 41.02 7.96
N ILE A 7 21.55 41.02 9.15
CA ILE A 7 20.51 41.98 9.54
C ILE A 7 21.17 43.15 10.28
N ILE A 8 21.20 44.34 9.66
CA ILE A 8 21.75 45.57 10.25
C ILE A 8 20.60 46.58 10.35
N ASN A 9 20.33 47.08 11.57
CA ASN A 9 19.30 48.07 11.85
C ASN A 9 17.90 47.69 11.31
N GLY A 10 17.56 46.39 11.31
CA GLY A 10 16.29 45.88 10.81
C GLY A 10 16.20 45.71 9.29
N SER A 11 17.31 45.90 8.56
CA SER A 11 17.41 45.70 7.12
C SER A 11 18.43 44.61 6.77
N LEU A 12 18.15 43.80 5.74
CA LEU A 12 19.09 42.83 5.20
C LEU A 12 20.20 43.56 4.46
N ASN A 13 21.45 43.35 4.86
CA ASN A 13 22.64 43.82 4.15
C ASN A 13 23.37 42.62 3.53
N LEU A 14 23.23 42.46 2.21
CA LEU A 14 23.81 41.36 1.44
C LEU A 14 25.30 41.55 1.12
N ASP A 15 25.87 42.74 1.35
CA ASP A 15 27.29 43.02 1.13
C ASP A 15 28.18 42.28 2.14
N ASN A 16 27.60 41.85 3.27
CA ASN A 16 28.27 41.04 4.28
C ASN A 16 28.33 39.54 3.93
N CYS A 17 27.75 39.12 2.80
CA CYS A 17 27.84 37.75 2.34
C CYS A 17 29.29 37.41 1.92
N SER A 18 29.74 36.20 2.24
CA SER A 18 31.07 35.69 1.85
C SER A 18 31.26 35.55 0.33
N PHE A 19 30.21 35.79 -0.47
CA PHE A 19 30.22 35.74 -1.92
C PHE A 19 29.26 36.79 -2.48
N PRO A 20 29.55 37.37 -3.66
CA PRO A 20 28.66 38.32 -4.32
C PRO A 20 27.40 37.62 -4.82
N ILE A 21 26.23 38.13 -4.44
CA ILE A 21 24.94 37.62 -4.91
C ILE A 21 24.61 38.33 -6.23
N PRO A 22 24.30 37.58 -7.32
CA PRO A 22 23.82 38.16 -8.56
C PRO A 22 22.62 39.10 -8.37
N THR A 23 22.60 40.24 -9.05
CA THR A 23 21.57 41.28 -8.88
C THR A 23 20.16 40.76 -9.12
N ASN A 24 19.97 39.81 -10.05
CA ASN A 24 18.69 39.16 -10.32
C ASN A 24 18.13 38.33 -9.14
N LEU A 25 18.97 37.98 -8.17
CA LEU A 25 18.58 37.30 -6.94
C LEU A 25 18.55 38.23 -5.74
N ALA A 26 19.24 39.37 -5.79
CA ALA A 26 19.27 40.35 -4.69
C ALA A 26 17.93 41.07 -4.55
N ASP A 27 17.32 41.52 -5.65
CA ASP A 27 16.08 42.31 -5.61
C ASP A 27 14.92 41.57 -4.90
N PRO A 28 14.63 40.28 -5.19
CA PRO A 28 13.61 39.54 -4.46
C PRO A 28 13.93 39.36 -2.98
N ILE A 29 15.21 39.23 -2.61
CA ILE A 29 15.64 39.01 -1.22
C ILE A 29 15.42 40.28 -0.38
N TYR A 30 15.66 41.47 -0.94
CA TYR A 30 15.38 42.74 -0.26
C TYR A 30 13.87 42.98 -0.02
N GLN A 31 13.01 42.35 -0.82
CA GLN A 31 11.54 42.48 -0.68
C GLN A 31 10.95 41.53 0.37
N ILE A 32 11.75 40.65 0.96
CA ILE A 32 11.28 39.75 2.01
C ILE A 32 11.09 40.56 3.29
N SER A 33 9.85 40.65 3.77
CA SER A 33 9.55 41.19 5.10
C SER A 33 10.24 40.34 6.15
N LEU A 34 11.25 40.92 6.79
CA LEU A 34 11.92 40.32 7.95
C LEU A 34 11.00 40.44 9.15
N ASP A 35 10.66 39.30 9.74
CA ASP A 35 9.95 39.31 11.01
C ASP A 35 10.94 39.71 12.11
N THR A 36 10.84 40.95 12.58
CA THR A 36 11.73 41.51 13.62
C THR A 36 11.25 41.19 15.03
N HIS A 37 10.19 40.40 15.15
CA HIS A 37 9.72 39.89 16.43
C HIS A 37 10.81 39.03 17.06
N SER A 38 11.28 39.45 18.25
CA SER A 38 12.17 38.67 19.13
C SER A 38 11.40 37.50 19.77
N GLY A 39 10.66 36.74 18.97
CA GLY A 39 9.98 35.53 19.37
C GLY A 39 10.96 34.35 19.32
N LEU A 40 10.68 33.32 20.10
CA LEU A 40 11.35 32.04 19.95
C LEU A 40 10.94 31.42 18.61
N ASP A 41 11.90 30.87 17.86
CA ASP A 41 11.60 30.05 16.69
C ASP A 41 10.66 28.90 17.07
N PHE A 42 9.63 28.68 16.27
CA PHE A 42 8.72 27.53 16.42
C PHE A 42 8.63 26.73 15.12
N PRO A 43 8.53 25.39 15.21
CA PRO A 43 8.36 24.55 14.03
C PRO A 43 6.99 24.81 13.39
N ILE A 44 6.98 25.08 12.10
CA ILE A 44 5.76 25.28 11.31
C ILE A 44 5.52 24.04 10.45
N TRP A 45 4.30 23.51 10.51
CA TRP A 45 3.88 22.36 9.73
C TRP A 45 3.34 22.77 8.36
N THR A 46 4.11 22.53 7.30
CA THR A 46 3.82 23.01 5.94
C THR A 46 2.65 22.30 5.23
N LEU A 47 2.19 21.17 5.76
CA LEU A 47 1.09 20.42 5.15
C LEU A 47 -0.31 20.98 5.49
N ASN A 48 -0.39 21.94 6.40
CA ASN A 48 -1.63 22.64 6.72
C ASN A 48 -1.44 24.16 6.58
N SER A 49 -2.47 24.85 6.08
CA SER A 49 -2.46 26.30 5.92
C SER A 49 -2.37 27.09 7.23
N ASN A 50 -2.72 26.46 8.36
CA ASN A 50 -2.63 27.05 9.70
C ASN A 50 -1.26 26.82 10.35
N GLY A 51 -0.32 26.12 9.69
CA GLY A 51 1.01 25.86 10.22
C GLY A 51 1.05 24.90 11.42
N LEU A 52 -0.10 24.34 11.85
CA LEU A 52 -0.19 23.46 13.00
C LEU A 52 -0.01 22.00 12.59
N PHE A 53 0.80 21.29 13.36
CA PHE A 53 0.95 19.86 13.22
C PHE A 53 -0.37 19.14 13.55
N THR A 54 -0.78 18.24 12.66
CA THR A 54 -1.88 17.32 12.94
C THR A 54 -1.51 15.91 12.53
N THR A 55 -1.91 14.93 13.35
CA THR A 55 -1.72 13.50 13.02
C THR A 55 -2.40 13.11 11.71
N THR A 56 -3.48 13.80 11.33
CA THR A 56 -4.20 13.59 10.07
C THR A 56 -3.40 14.00 8.84
N SER A 57 -2.74 15.16 8.86
CA SER A 57 -1.92 15.64 7.74
C SER A 57 -0.62 14.86 7.61
N LEU A 58 0.03 14.52 8.73
CA LEU A 58 1.16 13.58 8.74
C LEU A 58 0.77 12.22 8.13
N ARG A 59 -0.35 11.65 8.59
CA ARG A 59 -0.82 10.36 8.06
C ARG A 59 -1.08 10.41 6.56
N LYS A 60 -1.68 11.48 6.05
CA LYS A 60 -1.92 11.64 4.60
C LYS A 60 -0.61 11.70 3.80
N MET A 61 0.42 12.36 4.33
CA MET A 61 1.75 12.40 3.70
C MET A 61 2.45 11.04 3.74
N LEU A 62 2.32 10.30 4.84
CA LEU A 62 2.95 8.99 5.02
C LEU A 62 2.20 7.86 4.31
N GLN A 63 0.94 8.07 3.94
CA GLN A 63 0.19 7.08 3.19
C GLN A 63 0.73 7.05 1.76
N PRO A 64 1.29 5.91 1.29
CA PRO A 64 1.54 5.75 -0.13
C PRO A 64 0.20 5.98 -0.86
N THR A 65 0.23 6.79 -1.92
CA THR A 65 -0.90 6.91 -2.83
C THR A 65 -1.02 5.57 -3.54
N ASP A 66 -1.68 4.60 -2.92
CA ASP A 66 -2.01 3.34 -3.59
C ASP A 66 -2.94 3.72 -4.75
N PRO A 67 -2.50 3.58 -6.02
CA PRO A 67 -3.33 3.92 -7.18
C PRO A 67 -4.59 3.07 -7.22
N ASN A 68 -4.55 1.93 -6.53
CA ASN A 68 -5.67 1.04 -6.35
C ASN A 68 -6.21 1.19 -4.93
N ASN A 69 -7.21 2.06 -4.77
CA ASN A 69 -7.93 2.30 -3.53
C ASN A 69 -8.85 1.11 -3.19
N TYR A 70 -8.30 -0.11 -3.19
CA TYR A 70 -9.06 -1.33 -2.96
C TYR A 70 -9.52 -1.35 -1.49
N THR A 71 -10.83 -1.26 -1.29
CA THR A 71 -11.41 -1.38 0.04
C THR A 71 -11.44 -2.84 0.46
N PHE A 72 -10.94 -3.16 1.66
CA PHE A 72 -11.06 -4.49 2.27
C PHE A 72 -12.34 -4.63 3.10
N GLN A 73 -13.20 -3.60 3.16
CA GLN A 73 -14.45 -3.58 3.91
C GLN A 73 -15.35 -4.79 3.60
N TRP A 74 -15.40 -5.18 2.32
CA TRP A 74 -16.20 -6.31 1.87
C TRP A 74 -15.83 -7.62 2.56
N ILE A 75 -14.58 -7.80 3.00
CA ILE A 75 -14.13 -9.01 3.73
C ILE A 75 -14.86 -9.10 5.07
N TRP A 76 -15.01 -7.96 5.75
CA TRP A 76 -15.66 -7.88 7.04
C TRP A 76 -17.18 -8.01 6.94
N ASP A 77 -17.76 -7.60 5.81
CA ASP A 77 -19.20 -7.72 5.51
C ASP A 77 -19.63 -9.17 5.17
N LEU A 78 -18.69 -10.09 4.96
CA LEU A 78 -18.99 -11.49 4.68
C LEU A 78 -19.71 -12.16 5.85
N LYS A 79 -20.72 -13.00 5.56
CA LYS A 79 -21.40 -13.82 6.57
C LYS A 79 -20.65 -15.14 6.80
N THR A 80 -19.43 -15.06 7.30
CA THR A 80 -18.54 -16.22 7.54
C THR A 80 -17.84 -16.13 8.90
N LEU A 81 -17.09 -17.18 9.25
CA LEU A 81 -16.30 -17.22 10.48
C LEU A 81 -15.19 -16.14 10.47
N ASN A 82 -14.95 -15.50 11.61
CA ASN A 82 -13.90 -14.47 11.74
C ASN A 82 -12.51 -14.98 11.34
N LYS A 83 -12.21 -16.27 11.57
CA LYS A 83 -10.95 -16.89 11.13
C LYS A 83 -10.78 -16.84 9.60
N ILE A 84 -11.87 -17.05 8.85
CA ILE A 84 -11.87 -16.99 7.39
C ILE A 84 -11.73 -15.54 6.93
N LYS A 85 -12.43 -14.60 7.56
CA LYS A 85 -12.27 -13.16 7.27
C LYS A 85 -10.84 -12.69 7.47
N TYR A 86 -10.23 -13.09 8.59
CA TYR A 86 -8.84 -12.77 8.90
C TYR A 86 -7.88 -13.34 7.85
N PHE A 87 -8.05 -14.60 7.46
CA PHE A 87 -7.27 -15.21 6.39
C PHE A 87 -7.44 -14.49 5.05
N LEU A 88 -8.67 -14.17 4.64
CA LEU A 88 -8.92 -13.39 3.44
C LEU A 88 -8.26 -12.01 3.49
N TRP A 89 -8.24 -11.36 4.67
CA TRP A 89 -7.54 -10.10 4.87
C TRP A 89 -6.02 -10.25 4.69
N GLN A 90 -5.43 -11.34 5.21
CA GLN A 90 -4.01 -11.63 4.97
C GLN A 90 -3.72 -11.88 3.48
N CYS A 91 -4.56 -12.67 2.81
CA CYS A 91 -4.47 -12.90 1.36
C CYS A 91 -4.56 -11.57 0.59
N PHE A 92 -5.51 -10.70 0.95
CA PHE A 92 -5.71 -9.41 0.28
C PHE A 92 -4.47 -8.50 0.36
N HIS A 93 -3.72 -8.58 1.45
CA HIS A 93 -2.50 -7.80 1.64
C HIS A 93 -1.23 -8.53 1.18
N ASN A 94 -1.34 -9.69 0.53
CA ASN A 94 -0.20 -10.59 0.23
C ASN A 94 0.67 -10.85 1.47
N ARG A 95 0.03 -10.93 2.64
CA ARG A 95 0.66 -11.14 3.96
C ARG A 95 0.53 -12.56 4.47
N ASN A 96 0.19 -13.51 3.60
CA ASN A 96 0.45 -14.89 3.96
C ASN A 96 1.97 -15.05 4.12
N PRO A 97 2.43 -15.77 5.16
CA PRO A 97 3.83 -16.13 5.28
C PRO A 97 4.15 -17.15 4.20
N SER A 98 4.23 -16.69 2.95
CA SER A 98 4.76 -17.49 1.87
C SER A 98 6.25 -17.63 2.07
N GLU A 99 6.82 -18.71 1.58
CA GLU A 99 8.25 -18.95 1.62
C GLU A 99 9.04 -17.81 0.95
N LEU A 100 8.45 -17.08 -0.01
CA LEU A 100 8.98 -15.80 -0.53
C LEU A 100 9.19 -14.74 0.57
N TYR A 101 8.28 -14.61 1.54
CA TYR A 101 8.48 -13.71 2.68
C TYR A 101 9.61 -14.22 3.59
N LEU A 102 9.69 -15.53 3.82
CA LEU A 102 10.81 -16.14 4.56
C LEU A 102 12.16 -15.94 3.85
N GLN A 103 12.18 -15.92 2.51
CA GLN A 103 13.36 -15.56 1.72
C GLN A 103 13.77 -14.11 1.89
N THR A 104 12.83 -13.16 1.97
CA THR A 104 13.18 -11.76 2.29
C THR A 104 13.80 -11.61 3.68
N LEU A 105 13.57 -12.59 4.56
CA LEU A 105 14.18 -12.71 5.87
C LEU A 105 15.46 -13.58 5.90
N ASN A 106 15.94 -14.09 4.75
CA ASN A 106 17.05 -15.05 4.61
C ASN A 106 16.89 -16.34 5.44
N ILE A 107 15.65 -16.79 5.66
CA ILE A 107 15.34 -17.98 6.48
C ILE A 107 15.30 -19.27 5.64
N SER A 108 14.92 -19.18 4.36
CA SER A 108 14.83 -20.33 3.44
C SER A 108 15.59 -20.07 2.14
N ASN A 109 16.22 -21.12 1.58
CA ASN A 109 16.93 -21.07 0.30
C ASN A 109 16.08 -21.59 -0.86
N ASP A 110 15.08 -22.42 -0.57
CA ASP A 110 14.13 -22.93 -1.55
C ASP A 110 12.89 -22.05 -1.51
N ASN A 111 12.39 -21.59 -2.66
CA ASN A 111 11.14 -20.83 -2.75
C ASN A 111 9.99 -21.64 -3.34
N ILE A 112 10.28 -22.89 -3.70
CA ILE A 112 9.39 -23.74 -4.46
C ILE A 112 8.29 -24.22 -3.52
N TYR A 113 7.04 -24.04 -3.93
CA TYR A 113 5.89 -24.44 -3.12
C TYR A 113 5.90 -25.96 -2.87
N PRO A 114 6.02 -26.42 -1.61
CA PRO A 114 6.38 -27.80 -1.27
C PRO A 114 5.31 -28.84 -1.65
N ILE A 115 4.07 -28.38 -1.88
CA ILE A 115 2.96 -29.26 -2.23
C ILE A 115 3.06 -29.71 -3.68
N CYS A 116 3.41 -28.81 -4.60
CA CYS A 116 3.43 -29.13 -6.03
C CYS A 116 4.84 -29.23 -6.60
N ASN A 117 5.84 -28.65 -5.94
CA ASN A 117 7.24 -28.60 -6.36
C ASN A 117 7.50 -28.02 -7.77
N ILE A 118 6.64 -27.10 -8.25
CA ILE A 118 6.72 -26.55 -9.62
C ILE A 118 7.17 -25.10 -9.65
N ASN A 119 6.50 -24.22 -8.90
CA ASN A 119 6.72 -22.77 -8.97
C ASN A 119 7.02 -22.18 -7.58
N PRO A 120 7.59 -20.97 -7.56
CA PRO A 120 7.68 -20.17 -6.35
C PRO A 120 6.37 -20.04 -5.60
N GLU A 121 6.43 -20.09 -4.27
CA GLU A 121 5.26 -19.88 -3.41
C GLU A 121 4.78 -18.43 -3.48
N SER A 122 3.79 -18.19 -4.32
CA SER A 122 3.02 -16.95 -4.36
C SER A 122 1.55 -17.22 -4.05
N LEU A 123 0.82 -16.20 -3.59
CA LEU A 123 -0.61 -16.34 -3.31
C LEU A 123 -1.40 -16.76 -4.56
N SER A 124 -1.06 -16.21 -5.74
CA SER A 124 -1.69 -16.62 -7.01
C SER A 124 -1.33 -18.06 -7.38
N HIS A 125 -0.11 -18.50 -7.09
CA HIS A 125 0.26 -19.89 -7.28
C HIS A 125 -0.55 -20.81 -6.36
N ILE A 126 -0.58 -20.55 -5.05
CA ILE A 126 -1.32 -21.37 -4.08
C ILE A 126 -2.80 -21.42 -4.46
N LEU A 127 -3.42 -20.28 -4.73
CA LEU A 127 -4.88 -20.21 -4.92
C LEU A 127 -5.36 -20.55 -6.32
N ILE A 128 -4.54 -20.40 -7.37
CA ILE A 128 -5.00 -20.49 -8.77
C ILE A 128 -4.11 -21.41 -9.62
N HIS A 129 -2.80 -21.15 -9.67
CA HIS A 129 -1.93 -21.80 -10.65
C HIS A 129 -1.37 -23.16 -10.20
N CYS A 130 -1.44 -23.49 -8.91
CA CYS A 130 -1.04 -24.78 -8.38
C CYS A 130 -1.92 -25.86 -9.01
N PRO A 131 -1.35 -26.98 -9.52
CA PRO A 131 -2.14 -28.06 -10.11
C PRO A 131 -3.25 -28.58 -9.19
N ILE A 132 -2.99 -28.61 -7.87
CA ILE A 132 -3.97 -29.04 -6.87
C ILE A 132 -5.11 -28.02 -6.76
N ALA A 133 -4.79 -26.73 -6.68
CA ALA A 133 -5.79 -25.66 -6.66
C ALA A 133 -6.61 -25.66 -7.96
N LYS A 134 -5.95 -25.81 -9.10
CA LYS A 134 -6.60 -25.90 -10.41
C LYS A 134 -7.59 -27.06 -10.46
N GLN A 135 -7.18 -28.26 -10.01
CA GLN A 135 -8.06 -29.42 -9.93
C GLN A 135 -9.26 -29.18 -9.01
N PHE A 136 -9.04 -28.52 -7.86
CA PHE A 136 -10.13 -28.13 -6.96
C PHE A 136 -11.14 -27.23 -7.68
N TRP A 137 -10.70 -26.17 -8.35
CA TRP A 137 -11.61 -25.24 -9.06
C TRP A 137 -12.32 -25.90 -10.25
N GLU A 138 -11.62 -26.75 -11.00
CA GLU A 138 -12.18 -27.50 -12.13
C GLU A 138 -13.28 -28.48 -11.68
N SER A 139 -13.16 -29.08 -10.49
CA SER A 139 -14.22 -29.93 -9.92
C SER A 139 -15.55 -29.19 -9.70
N TYR A 140 -15.47 -27.86 -9.55
CA TYR A 140 -16.60 -26.95 -9.43
C TYR A 140 -16.93 -26.20 -10.74
N GLN A 141 -16.34 -26.64 -11.87
CA GLN A 141 -16.48 -26.01 -13.20
C GLN A 141 -16.07 -24.53 -13.23
N ILE A 142 -15.08 -24.16 -12.42
CA ILE A 142 -14.50 -22.81 -12.37
C ILE A 142 -13.13 -22.86 -13.03
N ILE A 143 -12.95 -22.03 -14.05
CA ILE A 143 -11.71 -21.95 -14.83
C ILE A 143 -11.17 -20.53 -14.70
N PHE A 144 -9.91 -20.43 -14.28
CA PHE A 144 -9.15 -19.19 -14.25
C PHE A 144 -8.19 -19.16 -15.44
N ASP A 145 -8.16 -18.05 -16.17
CA ASP A 145 -7.17 -17.84 -17.22
C ASP A 145 -5.77 -17.76 -16.61
N THR A 146 -4.76 -18.23 -17.32
CA THR A 146 -3.40 -18.40 -16.79
C THR A 146 -2.61 -17.10 -16.66
N ASP A 147 -3.13 -15.99 -17.16
CA ASP A 147 -2.34 -14.79 -17.46
C ASP A 147 -2.41 -13.71 -16.36
N PHE A 148 -2.83 -14.08 -15.15
CA PHE A 148 -2.88 -13.13 -14.03
C PHE A 148 -1.47 -12.87 -13.49
N ASN A 149 -0.94 -11.68 -13.78
CA ASN A 149 0.32 -11.22 -13.22
C ASN A 149 0.26 -11.18 -11.68
N THR A 150 1.40 -11.49 -11.05
CA THR A 150 1.64 -11.54 -9.59
C THR A 150 1.30 -10.26 -8.81
N TYR A 151 1.02 -9.16 -9.52
CA TYR A 151 0.68 -7.86 -8.93
C TYR A 151 -0.83 -7.60 -8.81
N ASP A 152 -1.67 -8.38 -9.51
CA ASP A 152 -3.10 -8.29 -9.33
C ASP A 152 -3.51 -9.04 -8.07
N ASN A 153 -4.37 -8.41 -7.26
CA ASN A 153 -4.90 -8.99 -6.04
C ASN A 153 -5.79 -10.19 -6.44
N CYS A 154 -5.19 -11.38 -6.59
CA CYS A 154 -5.85 -12.58 -7.13
C CYS A 154 -7.12 -12.95 -6.35
N LEU A 155 -7.17 -12.55 -5.08
CA LEU A 155 -8.37 -12.61 -4.24
C LEU A 155 -9.56 -11.83 -4.83
N LEU A 156 -9.32 -10.64 -5.39
CA LEU A 156 -10.34 -9.85 -6.08
C LEU A 156 -10.78 -10.52 -7.38
N VAL A 157 -9.85 -11.16 -8.11
CA VAL A 157 -10.17 -11.93 -9.32
C VAL A 157 -11.10 -13.09 -8.97
N ILE A 158 -10.78 -13.86 -7.93
CA ILE A 158 -11.64 -14.94 -7.44
C ILE A 158 -12.98 -14.39 -6.98
N LYS A 159 -12.99 -13.34 -6.14
CA LYS A 159 -14.22 -12.69 -5.66
C LYS A 159 -15.16 -12.27 -6.81
N ASN A 160 -14.60 -11.66 -7.85
CA ASN A 160 -15.36 -11.09 -8.97
C ASN A 160 -15.64 -12.10 -10.10
N LYS A 161 -15.14 -13.34 -10.00
CA LYS A 161 -15.35 -14.35 -11.05
C LYS A 161 -16.84 -14.66 -11.20
N ASN A 162 -17.29 -14.72 -12.45
CA ASN A 162 -18.69 -14.93 -12.79
C ASN A 162 -19.06 -16.43 -12.67
N LYS A 163 -20.22 -16.70 -12.09
CA LYS A 163 -20.48 -17.93 -11.33
C LYS A 163 -21.20 -18.98 -12.16
N ASN A 164 -20.47 -19.92 -12.74
CA ASN A 164 -21.10 -21.13 -13.28
C ASN A 164 -21.70 -22.01 -12.15
N LEU A 165 -21.22 -21.88 -10.90
CA LEU A 165 -21.79 -22.56 -9.73
C LEU A 165 -23.26 -22.25 -9.44
N ILE A 166 -23.78 -21.09 -9.87
CA ILE A 166 -25.21 -20.77 -9.72
C ILE A 166 -26.09 -21.77 -10.49
N MET A 167 -25.57 -22.36 -11.58
CA MET A 167 -26.33 -23.30 -12.41
C MET A 167 -26.47 -24.70 -11.80
N GLN A 168 -25.58 -25.12 -10.88
CA GLN A 168 -25.58 -26.48 -10.35
C GLN A 168 -26.36 -26.63 -9.04
N ASN A 169 -26.34 -25.61 -8.17
CA ASN A 169 -27.06 -25.63 -6.90
C ASN A 169 -27.56 -24.22 -6.56
N PRO A 170 -28.85 -23.90 -6.81
CA PRO A 170 -29.38 -22.55 -6.57
C PRO A 170 -29.35 -22.13 -5.09
N LEU A 171 -29.17 -23.09 -4.17
CA LEU A 171 -29.06 -22.84 -2.74
C LEU A 171 -27.71 -22.23 -2.33
N ILE A 172 -26.63 -22.49 -3.08
CA ILE A 172 -25.28 -22.05 -2.69
C ILE A 172 -24.87 -20.84 -3.52
N GLN A 173 -25.05 -19.66 -2.92
CA GLN A 173 -24.58 -18.42 -3.54
C GLN A 173 -23.05 -18.34 -3.44
N TRP A 174 -22.39 -17.94 -4.53
CA TRP A 174 -20.93 -17.72 -4.54
C TRP A 174 -20.40 -16.88 -3.38
N LYS A 175 -21.15 -15.86 -2.95
CA LYS A 175 -20.78 -14.99 -1.82
C LYS A 175 -20.59 -15.77 -0.51
N ILE A 176 -21.20 -16.94 -0.43
CA ILE A 176 -21.08 -17.91 0.66
C ILE A 176 -19.98 -18.91 0.31
N PHE A 177 -19.92 -19.42 -0.92
CA PHE A 177 -18.96 -20.46 -1.32
C PHE A 177 -17.50 -19.98 -1.36
N PHE A 178 -17.19 -18.88 -2.05
CA PHE A 178 -15.81 -18.47 -2.33
C PHE A 178 -14.94 -18.30 -1.07
N PRO A 179 -15.44 -17.75 0.07
CA PRO A 179 -14.64 -17.63 1.29
C PRO A 179 -14.21 -18.99 1.84
N PHE A 180 -15.07 -20.01 1.77
CA PHE A 180 -14.74 -21.36 2.22
C PHE A 180 -13.84 -22.08 1.21
N ALA A 181 -14.08 -21.87 -0.08
CA ALA A 181 -13.23 -22.40 -1.13
C ALA A 181 -11.79 -21.91 -0.99
N ILE A 182 -11.59 -20.60 -0.80
CA ILE A 182 -10.27 -20.00 -0.59
C ILE A 182 -9.63 -20.45 0.72
N TRP A 183 -10.41 -20.71 1.76
CA TRP A 183 -9.88 -21.27 3.02
C TRP A 183 -9.48 -22.75 2.89
N TYR A 184 -10.08 -23.49 1.96
CA TYR A 184 -9.86 -24.92 1.79
C TYR A 184 -8.68 -25.24 0.86
N VAL A 185 -8.52 -24.44 -0.20
CA VAL A 185 -7.34 -24.49 -1.10
C VAL A 185 -6.09 -24.10 -0.35
#